data_AF-A0A9X2RHE6-F1
#
_entry.id   AF-A0A9X2RHE6-F1
#
_cell.length_a   1.000
_cell.length_b   1.000
_cell.length_c   1.000
_cell.angle_alpha   90.00
_cell.angle_beta   90.00
_cell.angle_gamma   90.00
#
_symmetry.space_group_name_H-M   'P 1'
#
loop_
_entity.id
_entity.type
_entity.pdbx_description
1 polymer ?
#
loop_
_entity_poly.entity_id
_entity_poly.type
_entity_poly.pdbx_seq_one_letter_code
_entity_poly.pdbx_strand_id
1 'polypeptide(L)'
;MIELRLPAAPFEPEEALERFRRSLQDAGGLVSFTGIVRGGGTKSLTLSHYEGYTERRIGELMQDAVRRFGLNGLLIIHRIGRMVPGEPIVLVAAAAPHRREAFKGADMVMDYLKSAAPFWKKEETAEGSRWVEPTARDIEDRERWTG
;
A
#
# COMPACT_ATOMS: atom_id res chain seq x y z
N MET A 1 -15.97 2.39 5.14
CA MET A 1 -15.28 1.09 5.32
C MET A 1 -13.77 1.31 5.41
N ILE A 2 -13.06 0.67 6.34
CA ILE A 2 -11.59 0.67 6.39
C ILE A 2 -11.12 -0.79 6.52
N GLU A 3 -10.32 -1.27 5.57
CA GLU A 3 -9.86 -2.67 5.54
C GLU A 3 -8.34 -2.74 5.29
N LEU A 4 -7.63 -3.46 6.16
CA LEU A 4 -6.22 -3.80 6.00
C LEU A 4 -6.06 -5.31 5.93
N ARG A 5 -5.30 -5.80 4.96
CA ARG A 5 -4.91 -7.21 4.84
C ARG A 5 -3.43 -7.35 4.49
N LEU A 6 -2.74 -8.25 5.18
CA LEU A 6 -1.33 -8.59 4.92
C LEU A 6 -1.14 -10.07 4.53
N PRO A 7 -1.67 -10.52 3.36
CA PRO A 7 -1.63 -11.93 3.01
C PRO A 7 -0.22 -12.39 2.58
N ALA A 8 0.16 -13.59 2.99
CA ALA A 8 1.33 -14.28 2.41
C ALA A 8 1.04 -14.86 1.02
N ALA A 9 -0.20 -15.29 0.78
CA ALA A 9 -0.64 -15.82 -0.52
C ALA A 9 -0.85 -14.69 -1.55
N PRO A 10 -0.76 -15.02 -2.86
CA PRO A 10 -1.20 -14.11 -3.93
C PRO A 10 -2.64 -13.61 -3.73
N PHE A 11 -2.94 -12.45 -4.30
CA PHE A 11 -4.28 -11.89 -4.34
C PHE A 11 -4.53 -11.26 -5.71
N GLU A 12 -5.80 -11.21 -6.12
CA GLU A 12 -6.25 -10.57 -7.35
C GLU A 12 -6.70 -9.13 -7.05
N PRO A 13 -5.94 -8.09 -7.46
CA PRO A 13 -6.24 -6.71 -7.13
C PRO A 13 -7.59 -6.23 -7.65
N GLU A 14 -7.97 -6.65 -8.85
CA GLU A 14 -9.20 -6.24 -9.53
C GLU A 14 -10.43 -6.81 -8.81
N GLU A 15 -10.38 -8.08 -8.38
CA GLU A 15 -11.46 -8.69 -7.60
C GLU A 15 -11.59 -8.02 -6.23
N ALA A 16 -10.47 -7.75 -5.57
CA ALA A 16 -10.46 -7.04 -4.29
C ALA A 16 -11.01 -5.62 -4.43
N LEU A 17 -10.63 -4.89 -5.49
CA LEU A 17 -11.12 -3.55 -5.79
C LEU A 17 -12.62 -3.55 -6.08
N GLU A 18 -13.12 -4.52 -6.84
CA GLU A 18 -14.54 -4.66 -7.13
C GLU A 18 -15.35 -4.95 -5.86
N ARG A 19 -14.88 -5.88 -5.02
CA ARG A 19 -15.48 -6.15 -3.70
C ARG A 19 -15.55 -4.89 -2.84
N PHE A 20 -14.43 -4.16 -2.76
CA PHE A 20 -14.35 -2.91 -2.02
C PHE A 20 -15.33 -1.88 -2.58
N ARG A 21 -15.34 -1.66 -3.90
CA ARG A 21 -16.24 -0.71 -4.56
C ARG A 21 -17.71 -0.99 -4.26
N ARG A 22 -18.13 -2.25 -4.29
CA ARG A 22 -19.52 -2.67 -4.00
C ARG A 22 -19.95 -2.43 -2.56
N SER A 23 -19.01 -2.33 -1.64
CA SER A 23 -19.29 -2.12 -0.22
C SER A 23 -19.40 -0.65 0.19
N LEU A 24 -19.04 0.27 -0.70
CA LEU A 24 -19.05 1.70 -0.44
C LEU A 24 -20.47 2.25 -0.49
N GLN A 25 -20.72 3.27 0.34
CA GLN A 25 -21.93 4.08 0.30
C GLN A 25 -21.53 5.54 0.03
N ASP A 26 -22.29 6.20 -0.84
CA ASP A 26 -22.16 7.63 -1.18
C ASP A 26 -20.76 8.09 -1.62
N ALA A 27 -19.99 7.21 -2.27
CA ALA A 27 -18.70 7.56 -2.86
C ALA A 27 -18.87 8.07 -4.30
N GLY A 28 -18.40 9.29 -4.58
CA GLY A 28 -18.43 9.90 -5.92
C GLY A 28 -17.12 9.76 -6.70
N GLY A 29 -16.05 9.28 -6.06
CA GLY A 29 -14.77 8.98 -6.69
C GLY A 29 -14.05 7.84 -6.00
N LEU A 30 -13.40 6.98 -6.79
CA LEU A 30 -12.55 5.87 -6.35
C LEU A 30 -11.22 5.96 -7.09
N VAL A 31 -10.13 6.00 -6.35
CA VAL A 31 -8.77 5.96 -6.88
C VAL A 31 -8.10 4.72 -6.32
N SER A 32 -7.37 3.99 -7.17
CA SER A 32 -6.57 2.85 -6.73
C SER A 32 -5.16 2.91 -7.32
N PHE A 33 -4.23 2.32 -6.59
CA PHE A 33 -2.86 2.06 -7.01
C PHE A 33 -2.54 0.59 -6.76
N THR A 34 -2.07 -0.10 -7.79
CA THR A 34 -1.53 -1.46 -7.69
C THR A 34 -0.04 -1.43 -7.94
N GLY A 35 0.74 -1.80 -6.93
CA GLY A 35 2.17 -2.04 -7.07
C GLY A 35 2.42 -3.45 -7.58
N ILE A 36 3.27 -3.56 -8.59
CA ILE A 36 3.68 -4.83 -9.21
C ILE A 36 5.19 -4.98 -9.03
N VAL A 37 5.65 -6.18 -8.67
CA VAL A 37 7.09 -6.47 -8.58
C VAL A 37 7.70 -6.30 -9.98
N ARG A 38 8.67 -5.40 -10.10
CA ARG A 38 9.30 -5.07 -11.38
C ARG A 38 10.29 -6.17 -11.78
N GLY A 39 10.39 -6.42 -13.09
CA GLY A 39 11.57 -7.06 -13.66
C GLY A 39 12.71 -6.04 -13.80
N GLY A 40 13.95 -6.53 -13.89
CA GLY A 40 15.14 -5.66 -13.99
C GLY A 40 16.35 -6.16 -13.21
N GLY A 41 16.61 -7.47 -13.27
CA GLY A 41 17.64 -8.14 -12.47
C GLY A 41 17.13 -8.73 -11.15
N THR A 42 15.97 -8.28 -10.67
CA THR A 42 15.26 -8.89 -9.54
C THR A 42 14.72 -10.26 -9.92
N LYS A 43 15.17 -11.31 -9.24
CA LYS A 43 14.61 -12.67 -9.30
C LYS A 43 13.41 -12.84 -8.37
N SER A 44 13.47 -12.17 -7.23
CA SER A 44 12.37 -12.17 -6.25
C SER A 44 12.51 -11.04 -5.26
N LEU A 45 11.39 -10.70 -4.64
CA LEU A 45 11.32 -9.80 -3.51
C LEU A 45 10.66 -10.54 -2.34
N THR A 46 11.30 -10.53 -1.17
CA THR A 46 10.72 -11.08 0.06
C THR A 46 10.43 -9.94 1.02
N LEU A 47 9.18 -9.83 1.48
CA LEU A 47 8.79 -8.88 2.51
C LEU A 47 8.54 -9.58 3.84
N SER A 48 9.09 -9.02 4.91
CA SER A 48 8.81 -9.39 6.29
C SER A 48 8.31 -8.18 7.07
N HIS A 49 7.56 -8.42 8.14
CA HIS A 49 7.01 -7.36 8.99
C HIS A 49 7.03 -7.78 10.46
N TYR A 50 6.79 -6.81 11.35
CA TYR A 50 6.62 -7.09 12.76
C TYR A 50 5.13 -7.32 12.98
N GLU A 51 4.75 -8.57 13.21
CA GLU A 51 3.36 -8.97 13.41
C GLU A 51 2.70 -8.23 14.58
N GLY A 52 1.53 -7.67 14.32
CA GLY A 52 0.76 -6.84 15.25
C GLY A 52 1.21 -5.37 15.27
N TYR A 53 2.52 -5.10 15.21
CA TYR A 53 3.02 -3.72 15.22
C TYR A 53 2.81 -3.03 13.87
N THR A 54 3.18 -3.68 12.76
CA THR A 54 3.02 -3.11 11.41
C THR A 54 1.56 -2.84 11.09
N GLU A 55 0.67 -3.78 11.40
CA GLU A 55 -0.78 -3.65 11.21
C GLU A 55 -1.34 -2.48 12.01
N ARG A 56 -0.93 -2.34 13.28
CA ARG A 56 -1.36 -1.23 14.13
C ARG A 56 -0.93 0.11 13.55
N ARG A 57 0.34 0.24 13.13
CA ARG A 57 0.87 1.50 12.58
C ARG A 57 0.22 1.88 11.25
N ILE A 58 -0.02 0.91 10.36
CA ILE A 58 -0.76 1.14 9.12
C ILE A 58 -2.23 1.48 9.43
N GLY A 59 -2.86 0.80 10.39
CA GLY A 59 -4.22 1.09 10.84
C GLY A 59 -4.38 2.51 11.36
N GLU A 60 -3.45 2.98 12.21
CA GLU A 60 -3.40 4.36 12.70
C GLU A 60 -3.34 5.37 11.53
N LEU A 61 -2.44 5.15 10.56
CA LEU A 61 -2.35 5.97 9.35
C LEU A 61 -3.65 5.96 8.53
N MET A 62 -4.25 4.79 8.32
CA MET A 62 -5.49 4.68 7.54
C MET A 62 -6.61 5.52 8.18
N GLN A 63 -6.72 5.48 9.50
CA GLN A 63 -7.67 6.28 10.26
C GLN A 63 -7.39 7.78 10.10
N ASP A 64 -6.12 8.18 10.15
CA ASP A 64 -5.71 9.56 9.90
C ASP A 64 -6.06 10.03 8.49
N ALA A 65 -5.74 9.24 7.45
CA ALA A 65 -6.05 9.58 6.06
C ALA A 65 -7.56 9.72 5.83
N VAL A 66 -8.36 8.81 6.39
CA VAL A 66 -9.82 8.86 6.30
C VAL A 66 -10.37 10.12 6.94
N ARG A 67 -9.92 10.47 8.16
CA ARG A 67 -10.33 11.71 8.82
C ARG A 67 -9.88 12.96 8.07
N ARG A 68 -8.61 12.98 7.63
CA ARG A 68 -7.98 14.15 7.00
C ARG A 68 -8.63 14.54 5.69
N PHE A 69 -9.06 13.56 4.88
CA PHE A 69 -9.60 13.81 3.54
C PHE A 69 -11.10 13.54 3.41
N GLY A 70 -11.78 13.11 4.48
CA GLY A 70 -13.21 12.79 4.43
C GLY A 70 -13.52 11.60 3.51
N LEU A 71 -12.72 10.53 3.60
CA LEU A 71 -12.87 9.36 2.73
C LEU A 71 -14.10 8.52 3.14
N ASN A 72 -14.88 8.05 2.17
CA ASN A 72 -15.96 7.05 2.39
C ASN A 72 -15.36 5.67 2.73
N GLY A 73 -14.17 5.38 2.20
CA GLY A 73 -13.46 4.19 2.57
C GLY A 73 -12.02 4.13 2.08
N LEU A 74 -11.27 3.20 2.68
CA LEU A 74 -9.88 2.96 2.38
C LEU A 74 -9.55 1.46 2.50
N LEU A 75 -8.98 0.90 1.44
CA LEU A 75 -8.49 -0.48 1.39
C LEU A 75 -6.96 -0.47 1.23
N ILE A 76 -6.29 -1.27 2.04
CA ILE A 76 -4.89 -1.64 1.83
C ILE A 76 -4.79 -3.17 1.84
N ILE A 77 -4.25 -3.73 0.77
CA ILE A 77 -3.79 -5.13 0.74
C ILE A 77 -2.30 -5.07 0.40
N HIS A 78 -1.44 -5.54 1.30
CA HIS A 78 0.00 -5.58 1.05
C HIS A 78 0.52 -7.00 1.27
N ARG A 79 1.11 -7.60 0.25
CA ARG A 79 1.69 -8.95 0.37
C ARG A 79 2.90 -8.95 1.28
N ILE A 80 3.02 -10.06 2.01
CA ILE A 80 4.21 -10.46 2.75
C ILE A 80 4.75 -11.78 2.18
N GLY A 81 5.92 -12.20 2.62
CA GLY A 81 6.60 -13.39 2.10
C GLY A 81 7.25 -13.13 0.74
N ARG A 82 7.52 -14.21 0.00
CA ARG A 82 8.23 -14.17 -1.28
C ARG A 82 7.28 -13.87 -2.43
N MET A 83 7.72 -13.00 -3.33
CA MET A 83 7.07 -12.65 -4.59
C MET A 83 8.09 -12.65 -5.74
N VAL A 84 7.61 -12.87 -6.97
CA VAL A 84 8.43 -12.82 -8.19
C VAL A 84 7.96 -11.69 -9.13
N PRO A 85 8.79 -11.25 -10.10
CA PRO A 85 8.40 -10.23 -11.06
C PRO A 85 7.06 -10.50 -11.74
N GLY A 86 6.26 -9.45 -11.89
CA GLY A 86 4.89 -9.53 -12.42
C GLY A 86 3.82 -9.77 -11.37
N GLU A 87 4.16 -10.23 -10.15
CA GLU A 87 3.17 -10.41 -9.09
C GLU A 87 2.74 -9.07 -8.46
N PRO A 88 1.45 -8.92 -8.14
CA PRO A 88 0.97 -7.82 -7.30
C PRO A 88 1.56 -7.89 -5.89
N ILE A 89 2.17 -6.78 -5.46
CA ILE A 89 2.71 -6.63 -4.11
C ILE A 89 1.79 -5.81 -3.20
N VAL A 90 1.13 -4.79 -3.74
CA VAL A 90 0.27 -3.91 -2.94
C VAL A 90 -0.90 -3.41 -3.76
N LEU A 91 -2.06 -3.29 -3.12
CA LEU A 91 -3.22 -2.55 -3.58
C LEU A 91 -3.57 -1.52 -2.51
N VAL A 92 -3.66 -0.25 -2.91
CA VAL A 92 -4.27 0.82 -2.12
C VAL A 92 -5.45 1.36 -2.89
N ALA A 93 -6.62 1.46 -2.26
CA ALA A 93 -7.80 2.06 -2.87
C ALA A 93 -8.49 3.02 -1.91
N ALA A 94 -8.65 4.27 -2.31
CA ALA A 94 -9.29 5.32 -1.54
C ALA A 94 -10.55 5.81 -2.26
N ALA A 95 -11.66 5.85 -1.53
CA ALA A 95 -12.93 6.34 -2.02
C ALA A 95 -13.35 7.60 -1.27
N ALA A 96 -13.89 8.58 -1.98
CA ALA A 96 -14.32 9.86 -1.42
C ALA A 96 -15.52 10.43 -2.19
N PRO A 97 -16.23 11.44 -1.65
CA PRO A 97 -17.33 12.09 -2.37
C PRO A 97 -16.85 12.75 -3.68
N HIS A 98 -15.60 13.18 -3.73
CA HIS A 98 -14.98 13.81 -4.89
C HIS A 98 -13.59 13.24 -5.17
N ARG A 99 -13.17 13.30 -6.45
CA ARG A 99 -11.95 12.65 -6.92
C ARG A 99 -10.67 13.14 -6.23
N ARG A 100 -10.61 14.42 -5.82
CA ARG A 100 -9.36 15.05 -5.36
C ARG A 100 -8.91 14.48 -4.02
N GLU A 101 -9.88 14.20 -3.17
CA GLU A 101 -9.77 13.62 -1.84
C GLU A 101 -9.37 12.15 -1.95
N ALA A 102 -9.98 11.41 -2.89
CA ALA A 102 -9.58 10.05 -3.21
C ALA A 102 -8.11 9.97 -3.69
N PHE A 103 -7.68 10.87 -4.59
CA PHE A 103 -6.28 10.95 -5.02
C PHE A 103 -5.34 11.23 -3.83
N LYS A 104 -5.62 12.26 -3.04
CA LYS A 104 -4.80 12.61 -1.86
C LYS A 104 -4.71 11.48 -0.85
N GLY A 105 -5.83 10.79 -0.58
CA GLY A 105 -5.88 9.67 0.34
C GLY A 105 -5.01 8.50 -0.10
N ALA A 106 -5.14 8.08 -1.37
CA ALA A 106 -4.31 7.02 -1.93
C ALA A 106 -2.81 7.40 -1.96
N ASP A 107 -2.50 8.64 -2.32
CA ASP A 107 -1.14 9.16 -2.44
C ASP A 107 -0.43 9.23 -1.06
N MET A 108 -1.09 9.81 -0.06
CA MET A 108 -0.58 9.87 1.32
C MET A 108 -0.28 8.47 1.88
N VAL A 109 -1.18 7.52 1.65
CA VAL A 109 -0.99 6.14 2.10
C VAL A 109 0.21 5.49 1.41
N MET A 110 0.34 5.68 0.10
CA MET A 110 1.46 5.13 -0.66
C MET A 110 2.81 5.68 -0.22
N ASP A 111 2.91 6.98 0.05
CA ASP A 111 4.15 7.59 0.54
C ASP A 111 4.57 7.01 1.88
N TYR A 112 3.61 6.82 2.80
CA TYR A 112 3.89 6.17 4.08
C TYR A 112 4.35 4.71 3.89
N LEU A 113 3.66 3.93 3.05
CA LEU A 113 4.00 2.52 2.80
C LEU A 113 5.40 2.34 2.20
N LYS A 114 5.87 3.32 1.43
CA LYS A 114 7.21 3.30 0.84
C LYS A 114 8.32 3.74 1.79
N SER A 115 8.02 4.60 2.76
CA SER A 115 9.02 5.30 3.56
C SER A 115 9.09 4.89 5.04
N ALA A 116 7.93 4.59 5.65
CA ALA A 116 7.80 4.53 7.11
C ALA A 116 7.09 3.27 7.61
N ALA A 117 6.38 2.55 6.73
CA ALA A 117 5.75 1.30 7.11
C ALA A 117 6.83 0.30 7.58
N PRO A 118 6.64 -0.39 8.72
CA PRO A 118 7.61 -1.36 9.26
C PRO A 118 7.64 -2.66 8.44
N PHE A 119 8.15 -2.56 7.21
CA PHE A 119 8.44 -3.68 6.31
C PHE A 119 9.92 -3.75 6.05
N TRP A 120 10.47 -4.96 6.07
CA TRP A 120 11.83 -5.24 5.62
C TRP A 120 11.78 -5.93 4.26
N LYS A 121 12.37 -5.27 3.26
CA LYS A 121 12.35 -5.70 1.87
C LYS A 121 13.70 -6.32 1.51
N LYS A 122 13.70 -7.60 1.17
CA LYS A 122 14.90 -8.31 0.70
C LYS A 122 14.75 -8.62 -0.78
N GLU A 123 15.66 -8.11 -1.58
CA GLU A 123 15.73 -8.34 -3.02
C GLU A 123 16.78 -9.41 -3.33
N GLU A 124 16.45 -10.36 -4.19
CA GLU A 124 17.39 -11.34 -4.74
C GLU A 124 17.62 -11.05 -6.22
N THR A 125 18.88 -11.04 -6.64
CA THR A 125 19.33 -10.84 -8.02
C THR A 125 20.22 -12.00 -8.50
N ALA A 126 20.85 -11.88 -9.66
CA ALA A 126 21.81 -12.88 -10.11
C ALA A 126 23.11 -12.86 -9.29
N GLU A 127 23.45 -11.72 -8.71
CA GLU A 127 24.69 -11.44 -7.98
C GLU A 127 24.59 -11.75 -6.48
N GLY A 128 23.38 -11.95 -5.95
CA GLY A 128 23.15 -12.26 -4.55
C GLY A 128 21.87 -11.64 -4.00
N SER A 129 21.78 -11.51 -2.68
CA SER A 129 20.63 -10.88 -2.02
C SER A 129 21.02 -9.63 -1.24
N ARG A 130 20.19 -8.59 -1.28
CA ARG A 130 20.39 -7.33 -0.56
C ARG A 130 19.11 -6.86 0.13
N TRP A 131 19.27 -6.09 1.20
CA TRP A 131 18.16 -5.36 1.81
C TRP A 131 17.91 -4.06 1.04
N VAL A 132 16.65 -3.73 0.85
CA VAL A 132 16.21 -2.51 0.16
C VAL A 132 15.72 -1.52 1.20
N GLU A 133 16.41 -0.38 1.28
CA GLU A 133 16.05 0.72 2.16
C GLU A 133 15.20 1.78 1.42
N PRO A 134 14.39 2.57 2.15
CA PRO A 134 13.71 3.73 1.58
C PRO A 134 14.71 4.71 0.94
N THR A 135 14.31 5.33 -0.17
CA THR A 135 15.12 6.35 -0.83
C THR A 135 14.94 7.71 -0.18
N ALA A 136 15.86 8.66 -0.43
CA ALA A 136 15.71 10.04 0.04
C ALA A 136 14.40 10.69 -0.45
N ARG A 137 13.99 10.36 -1.68
CA ARG A 137 12.72 10.81 -2.25
C ARG A 137 11.51 10.26 -1.49
N ASP A 138 11.53 8.98 -1.09
CA ASP A 138 10.43 8.42 -0.31
C ASP A 138 10.26 9.14 1.05
N ILE A 139 11.36 9.61 1.63
CA ILE A 139 11.34 10.38 2.89
C ILE A 139 10.75 11.78 2.66
N GLU A 140 11.19 12.48 1.62
CA GLU A 140 10.66 13.81 1.25
C GLU A 140 9.16 13.76 0.91
N ASP A 141 8.75 12.78 0.11
CA ASP A 141 7.35 12.56 -0.26
C ASP A 141 6.47 12.33 0.99
N ARG A 142 7.01 11.72 2.06
CA ARG A 142 6.29 11.59 3.34
C ARG A 142 6.15 12.92 4.08
N GLU A 143 7.18 13.75 4.08
CA GLU A 143 7.22 15.02 4.84
C GLU A 143 6.18 16.03 4.35
N ARG A 144 5.72 15.96 3.11
CA ARG A 144 4.63 16.81 2.62
C ARG A 144 3.29 16.60 3.36
N TRP A 145 3.16 15.53 4.15
CA TRP A 145 1.98 15.21 4.95
C TRP A 145 2.12 15.52 6.44
N THR A 146 3.25 16.05 6.91
CA THR A 146 3.48 16.31 8.35
C THR A 146 2.94 17.65 8.84
N GLY A 147 2.24 18.41 7.98
CA GLY A 147 1.51 19.64 8.31
C GLY A 147 0.00 19.47 8.31
#